data_AF-A0A8T6HBE6-F1
#
_entry.id   AF-A0A8T6HBE6-F1
#
_cell.length_a   1.000
_cell.length_b   1.000
_cell.length_c   1.000
_cell.angle_alpha   90.00
_cell.angle_beta   90.00
_cell.angle_gamma   90.00
#
_symmetry.space_group_name_H-M   'P 1'
#
loop_
_entity.id
_entity.type
_entity.pdbx_description
1 polymer ?
#
loop_
_entity_poly.entity_id
_entity_poly.type
_entity_poly.pdbx_seq_one_letter_code
_entity_poly.pdbx_strand_id
1 'polypeptide(L)'
;MSAGLQLDFDYDALEDAIFTEARQAFRQLQRDFKHETFYGFALMSNDHYYDVTLAANSEEGLTRRVDENRKYGQSFGDADEEICKVYLRPIVEEYHFFQEWNLMQRYQPFLKKANAMMRDHTERSGSLVEFSDAYNRGPDAGSVAAWDRLIEPFEAEIRERFSNALRRLDQFNLFEMTNTRDNVTLGIHVHDSKFSPDGVLADTHKLNPETVHRKFMADYERHLEAERVLFGR
;
A
#
# COMPACT_ATOMS: atom_id res chain seq x y z
N MET A 1 19.08 -19.48 -17.38
CA MET A 1 18.77 -18.04 -17.48
C MET A 1 17.54 -17.92 -18.35
N SER A 2 16.35 -17.83 -17.75
CA SER A 2 15.15 -17.43 -18.50
C SER A 2 15.33 -15.98 -18.89
N ALA A 3 15.22 -15.66 -20.17
CA ALA A 3 15.07 -14.29 -20.60
C ALA A 3 13.77 -13.79 -19.94
N GLY A 4 13.89 -12.91 -18.93
CA GLY A 4 12.73 -12.28 -18.32
C GLY A 4 11.89 -11.63 -19.41
N LEU A 5 10.57 -11.69 -19.29
CA LEU A 5 9.66 -11.03 -20.21
C LEU A 5 9.98 -9.54 -20.16
N GLN A 6 10.69 -9.02 -21.18
CA GLN A 6 11.01 -7.60 -21.24
C GLN A 6 9.78 -6.88 -21.77
N LEU A 7 8.96 -6.41 -20.84
CA LEU A 7 7.75 -5.66 -21.14
C LEU A 7 8.14 -4.27 -21.68
N ASP A 8 7.59 -3.89 -22.84
CA ASP A 8 7.67 -2.53 -23.38
C ASP A 8 6.73 -1.62 -22.58
N PHE A 9 7.18 -1.25 -21.38
CA PHE A 9 6.45 -0.41 -20.45
C PHE A 9 7.32 0.76 -20.00
N ASP A 10 6.77 1.97 -20.12
CA ASP A 10 7.48 3.20 -19.76
C ASP A 10 7.43 3.43 -18.24
N TYR A 11 8.30 2.74 -17.53
CA TYR A 11 8.41 2.80 -16.07
C TYR A 11 8.77 4.19 -15.56
N ASP A 12 9.55 4.96 -16.30
CA ASP A 12 9.95 6.32 -15.90
C ASP A 12 8.75 7.27 -16.01
N ALA A 13 7.97 7.18 -17.10
CA ALA A 13 6.74 7.95 -17.22
C ALA A 13 5.68 7.53 -16.19
N LEU A 14 5.64 6.25 -15.79
CA LEU A 14 4.78 5.79 -14.70
C LEU A 14 5.21 6.43 -13.38
N GLU A 15 6.50 6.39 -13.04
CA GLU A 15 7.02 6.99 -11.80
C GLU A 15 6.65 8.48 -11.72
N ASP A 16 6.83 9.22 -12.81
CA ASP A 16 6.47 10.64 -12.90
C ASP A 16 4.97 10.89 -12.76
N ALA A 17 4.13 10.00 -13.33
CA ALA A 17 2.70 10.06 -13.15
C ALA A 17 2.32 9.86 -11.68
N ILE A 18 2.82 8.78 -11.05
CA ILE A 18 2.56 8.48 -9.63
C ILE A 18 2.99 9.65 -8.75
N PHE A 19 4.22 10.16 -8.92
CA PHE A 19 4.72 11.29 -8.13
C PHE A 19 3.81 12.53 -8.27
N THR A 20 3.48 12.91 -9.50
CA THR A 20 2.69 14.11 -9.78
C THR A 20 1.29 14.01 -9.17
N GLU A 21 0.66 12.86 -9.34
CA GLU A 21 -0.72 12.60 -8.95
C GLU A 21 -0.85 12.38 -7.44
N ALA A 22 0.03 11.58 -6.85
CA ALA A 22 0.08 11.38 -5.41
C ALA A 22 0.35 12.69 -4.66
N ARG A 23 1.20 13.57 -5.20
CA ARG A 23 1.42 14.91 -4.65
C ARG A 23 0.14 15.75 -4.63
N GLN A 24 -0.67 15.69 -5.69
CA GLN A 24 -1.92 16.43 -5.76
C GLN A 24 -2.95 15.86 -4.79
N ALA A 25 -3.10 14.54 -4.76
CA ALA A 25 -3.98 13.85 -3.84
C ALA A 25 -3.63 14.16 -2.38
N PHE A 26 -2.34 14.09 -2.03
CA PHE A 26 -1.87 14.38 -0.68
C PHE A 26 -2.13 15.84 -0.27
N ARG A 27 -1.91 16.79 -1.18
CA ARG A 27 -2.28 18.20 -0.91
C ARG A 27 -3.77 18.39 -0.69
N GLN A 28 -4.60 17.64 -1.40
CA GLN A 28 -6.04 17.68 -1.20
C GLN A 28 -6.42 17.05 0.15
N LEU A 29 -5.83 15.90 0.47
CA LEU A 29 -5.96 15.23 1.77
C LEU A 29 -5.63 16.17 2.94
N GLN A 30 -4.49 16.88 2.87
CA GLN A 30 -4.11 17.86 3.90
C GLN A 30 -5.11 19.01 4.05
N ARG A 31 -5.82 19.41 2.99
CA ARG A 31 -6.86 20.44 3.09
C ARG A 31 -8.13 19.90 3.71
N ASP A 32 -8.54 18.73 3.25
CA ASP A 32 -9.77 18.05 3.68
C ASP A 32 -9.70 17.66 5.16
N PHE A 33 -8.49 17.34 5.63
CA PHE A 33 -8.20 16.86 6.98
C PHE A 33 -7.14 17.73 7.68
N LYS A 34 -7.22 19.05 7.50
CA LYS A 34 -6.24 20.02 8.05
C LYS A 34 -6.13 20.04 9.59
N HIS A 35 -7.04 19.35 10.27
CA HIS A 35 -7.11 19.24 11.73
C HIS A 35 -6.66 17.87 12.23
N GLU A 36 -6.23 16.99 11.34
CA GLU A 36 -5.86 15.62 11.67
C GLU A 36 -4.35 15.42 11.74
N THR A 37 -3.96 14.50 12.60
CA THR A 37 -2.59 14.11 12.88
C THR A 37 -2.29 12.81 12.13
N PHE A 38 -1.73 12.93 10.92
CA PHE A 38 -1.37 11.78 10.08
C PHE A 38 -0.16 11.00 10.63
N TYR A 39 -0.27 9.68 10.74
CA TYR A 39 0.83 8.80 11.12
C TYR A 39 1.21 7.79 10.04
N GLY A 40 0.44 7.68 8.96
CA GLY A 40 0.69 6.73 7.88
C GLY A 40 0.30 7.25 6.51
N PHE A 41 1.07 6.86 5.50
CA PHE A 41 0.76 7.09 4.09
C PHE A 41 1.28 5.92 3.25
N ALA A 42 0.46 5.41 2.33
CA ALA A 42 0.86 4.32 1.46
C ALA A 42 0.33 4.49 0.02
N LEU A 43 1.09 3.97 -0.93
CA LEU A 43 0.57 3.63 -2.26
C LEU A 43 0.11 2.18 -2.22
N MET A 44 -1.11 1.92 -2.67
CA MET A 44 -1.61 0.55 -2.79
C MET A 44 -1.93 0.22 -4.23
N SER A 45 -1.75 -1.05 -4.58
CA SER A 45 -2.06 -1.65 -5.86
C SER A 45 -3.00 -2.84 -5.66
N ASN A 46 -3.86 -3.12 -6.63
CA ASN A 46 -4.56 -4.41 -6.68
C ASN A 46 -3.64 -5.53 -7.23
N ASP A 47 -4.13 -6.77 -7.22
CA ASP A 47 -3.46 -8.05 -7.58
C ASP A 47 -2.84 -8.10 -8.96
N HIS A 48 -3.22 -7.14 -9.79
CA HIS A 48 -2.87 -7.09 -11.19
C HIS A 48 -2.32 -5.73 -11.59
N TYR A 49 -2.04 -4.89 -10.59
CA TYR A 49 -1.54 -3.54 -10.75
C TYR A 49 -2.37 -2.64 -11.68
N TYR A 50 -3.65 -2.97 -11.93
CA TYR A 50 -4.53 -2.16 -12.77
C TYR A 50 -4.77 -0.78 -12.19
N ASP A 51 -4.86 -0.72 -10.86
CA ASP A 51 -5.22 0.48 -10.15
C ASP A 51 -4.27 0.70 -9.00
N VAL A 52 -3.67 1.88 -9.01
CA VAL A 52 -3.01 2.49 -7.87
C VAL A 52 -4.07 3.28 -7.10
N THR A 53 -4.02 3.16 -5.78
CA THR A 53 -4.76 4.00 -4.84
C THR A 53 -3.80 4.58 -3.80
N LEU A 54 -4.27 5.56 -3.05
CA LEU A 54 -3.57 6.09 -1.89
C LEU A 54 -4.32 5.71 -0.62
N ALA A 55 -3.57 5.42 0.43
CA ALA A 55 -4.06 5.28 1.78
C ALA A 55 -3.33 6.26 2.69
N ALA A 56 -4.05 6.79 3.68
CA ALA A 56 -3.48 7.65 4.70
C ALA A 56 -4.21 7.41 6.02
N ASN A 57 -3.46 7.32 7.11
CA ASN A 57 -4.01 7.07 8.44
C ASN A 57 -3.71 8.25 9.37
N SER A 58 -4.70 8.64 10.17
CA SER A 58 -4.61 9.68 11.19
C SER A 58 -5.10 9.18 12.55
N GLU A 59 -4.66 9.80 13.63
CA GLU A 59 -5.09 9.45 15.00
C GLU A 59 -6.60 9.67 15.20
N GLU A 60 -7.13 10.72 14.59
CA GLU A 60 -8.56 11.05 14.61
C GLU A 60 -9.36 10.04 13.79
N GLY A 61 -8.85 9.62 12.63
CA GLY A 61 -9.43 8.54 11.82
C GLY A 61 -9.47 7.22 12.57
N LEU A 62 -8.38 6.86 13.24
CA LEU A 62 -8.29 5.67 14.10
C LEU A 62 -9.33 5.70 15.22
N THR A 63 -9.48 6.84 15.89
CA THR A 63 -10.48 7.02 16.96
C THR A 63 -11.91 6.87 16.43
N ARG A 64 -12.23 7.52 15.30
CA ARG A 64 -13.54 7.35 14.63
C ARG A 64 -13.82 5.89 14.32
N ARG A 65 -12.81 5.13 13.87
CA ARG A 65 -12.96 3.73 13.53
C ARG A 65 -13.27 2.86 14.75
N VAL A 66 -12.59 3.12 15.87
CA VAL A 66 -12.90 2.44 17.15
C VAL A 66 -14.35 2.71 17.57
N ASP A 67 -14.81 3.96 17.46
CA ASP A 67 -16.19 4.33 17.78
C ASP A 67 -17.23 3.70 16.84
N GLU A 68 -16.93 3.60 15.55
CA GLU A 68 -17.77 2.91 14.56
C GLU A 68 -17.91 1.42 14.86
N ASN A 69 -16.79 0.73 15.13
CA ASN A 69 -16.80 -0.69 15.48
C ASN A 69 -17.65 -0.94 16.73
N ARG A 70 -17.52 -0.06 17.75
CA ARG A 70 -18.36 -0.07 18.96
C ARG A 70 -19.83 0.11 18.63
N LYS A 71 -20.17 1.06 17.75
CA LYS A 71 -21.56 1.38 17.36
C LYS A 71 -22.24 0.25 16.58
N TYR A 72 -21.53 -0.39 15.65
CA TYR A 72 -22.11 -1.38 14.73
C TYR A 72 -22.01 -2.83 15.23
N GLY A 73 -21.55 -3.05 16.46
CA GLY A 73 -21.48 -4.39 17.05
C GLY A 73 -20.47 -5.31 16.35
N GLN A 74 -19.57 -4.75 15.53
CA GLN A 74 -18.31 -5.40 15.13
C GLN A 74 -17.38 -5.36 16.34
N SER A 75 -17.77 -6.11 17.37
CA SER A 75 -17.16 -6.08 18.69
C SER A 75 -15.90 -6.94 18.67
N PHE A 76 -14.77 -6.35 19.08
CA PHE A 76 -13.58 -7.09 19.52
C PHE A 76 -13.78 -7.74 20.91
N GLY A 77 -15.03 -7.92 21.36
CA GLY A 77 -15.39 -8.30 22.72
C GLY A 77 -15.30 -7.13 23.70
N ASP A 78 -14.99 -7.45 24.96
CA ASP A 78 -14.66 -6.50 26.04
C ASP A 78 -13.23 -5.94 25.90
N ALA A 79 -12.63 -6.00 24.72
CA ALA A 79 -11.28 -5.52 24.48
C ALA A 79 -11.15 -4.03 24.82
N ASP A 80 -10.05 -3.68 25.50
CA ASP A 80 -9.70 -2.30 25.83
C ASP A 80 -9.62 -1.47 24.54
N GLU A 81 -10.02 -0.20 24.62
CA GLU A 81 -9.90 0.77 23.54
C GLU A 81 -8.45 0.87 23.03
N GLU A 82 -7.48 0.78 23.93
CA GLU A 82 -6.06 0.80 23.56
C GLU A 82 -5.65 -0.46 22.80
N ILE A 83 -6.22 -1.62 23.11
CA ILE A 83 -5.99 -2.86 22.35
C ILE A 83 -6.61 -2.73 20.94
N CYS A 84 -7.81 -2.15 20.84
CA CYS A 84 -8.45 -1.89 19.55
C CYS A 84 -7.62 -0.93 18.69
N LYS A 85 -7.08 0.15 19.28
CA LYS A 85 -6.21 1.08 18.56
C LYS A 85 -4.92 0.42 18.12
N VAL A 86 -4.28 -0.36 18.98
CA VAL A 86 -3.06 -1.12 18.63
C VAL A 86 -3.32 -2.06 17.46
N TYR A 87 -4.46 -2.74 17.46
CA TYR A 87 -4.84 -3.66 16.39
C TYR A 87 -5.20 -2.95 15.07
N LEU A 88 -5.81 -1.75 15.14
CA LEU A 88 -6.24 -1.00 13.96
C LEU A 88 -5.19 -0.02 13.42
N ARG A 89 -4.12 0.25 14.17
CA ARG A 89 -3.09 1.23 13.82
C ARG A 89 -2.16 0.81 12.68
N PRO A 90 -1.74 -0.46 12.52
CA PRO A 90 -0.80 -0.82 11.47
C PRO A 90 -1.32 -0.41 10.10
N ILE A 91 -0.41 0.14 9.30
CA ILE A 91 -0.64 0.44 7.86
C ILE A 91 -0.73 -0.87 7.04
N VAL A 92 -0.60 -2.02 7.69
CA VAL A 92 -0.12 -3.27 7.07
C VAL A 92 -1.25 -4.17 6.60
N GLU A 93 -2.47 -4.05 7.12
CA GLU A 93 -3.51 -5.00 6.76
C GLU A 93 -4.56 -4.41 5.82
N GLU A 94 -4.65 -5.03 4.64
CA GLU A 94 -5.73 -4.91 3.65
C GLU A 94 -7.10 -4.68 4.30
N TYR A 95 -7.38 -5.47 5.36
CA TYR A 95 -8.69 -5.61 5.96
C TYR A 95 -9.11 -4.45 6.87
N HIS A 96 -8.17 -3.61 7.34
CA HIS A 96 -8.51 -2.45 8.20
C HIS A 96 -8.66 -1.14 7.41
N PHE A 97 -8.31 -1.12 6.12
CA PHE A 97 -8.58 0.02 5.22
C PHE A 97 -10.03 0.08 4.70
N PHE A 98 -10.87 -0.90 5.00
CA PHE A 98 -12.13 -1.16 4.27
C PHE A 98 -13.29 -0.18 4.47
N GLN A 99 -13.18 0.92 5.24
CA GLN A 99 -14.26 1.94 5.28
C GLN A 99 -13.89 3.35 4.89
N GLU A 100 -12.70 3.55 4.36
CA GLU A 100 -12.46 4.67 3.46
C GLU A 100 -12.32 4.21 2.01
N TRP A 101 -13.14 3.22 1.60
CA TRP A 101 -13.52 3.07 0.19
C TRP A 101 -13.93 4.44 -0.40
N ASN A 102 -14.51 5.31 0.43
CA ASN A 102 -14.75 6.72 0.09
C ASN A 102 -13.47 7.56 -0.10
N LEU A 103 -12.38 7.39 0.65
CA LEU A 103 -11.13 8.10 0.34
C LEU A 103 -10.45 7.50 -0.88
N MET A 104 -10.43 6.18 -1.03
CA MET A 104 -9.94 5.53 -2.24
C MET A 104 -10.68 6.09 -3.46
N GLN A 105 -12.01 6.10 -3.45
CA GLN A 105 -12.83 6.68 -4.53
C GLN A 105 -12.68 8.20 -4.66
N ARG A 106 -12.55 8.94 -3.56
CA ARG A 106 -12.40 10.41 -3.57
C ARG A 106 -11.08 10.83 -4.18
N TYR A 107 -10.01 10.06 -3.97
CA TYR A 107 -8.69 10.37 -4.48
C TYR A 107 -8.29 9.60 -5.74
N GLN A 108 -9.03 8.55 -6.12
CA GLN A 108 -8.82 7.83 -7.38
C GLN A 108 -8.73 8.75 -8.61
N PRO A 109 -9.55 9.83 -8.75
CA PRO A 109 -9.45 10.72 -9.90
C PRO A 109 -8.10 11.43 -10.02
N PHE A 110 -7.36 11.58 -8.92
CA PHE A 110 -6.01 12.13 -8.97
C PHE A 110 -5.03 11.17 -9.60
N LEU A 111 -5.18 9.85 -9.44
CA LEU A 111 -4.29 8.80 -9.99
C LEU A 111 -4.69 8.34 -11.39
N LYS A 112 -5.49 9.14 -12.12
CA LYS A 112 -6.09 8.74 -13.37
C LYS A 112 -5.04 8.42 -14.44
N LYS A 113 -3.95 9.18 -14.52
CA LYS A 113 -2.89 8.97 -15.50
C LYS A 113 -2.10 7.70 -15.18
N ALA A 114 -1.68 7.52 -13.92
CA ALA A 114 -1.00 6.30 -13.50
C ALA A 114 -1.87 5.07 -13.79
N ASN A 115 -3.15 5.10 -13.41
CA ASN A 115 -4.07 3.99 -13.64
C ASN A 115 -4.36 3.77 -15.13
N ALA A 116 -4.44 4.84 -15.93
CA ALA A 116 -4.58 4.71 -17.37
C ALA A 116 -3.34 4.06 -18.01
N MET A 117 -2.14 4.39 -17.55
CA MET A 117 -0.91 3.76 -18.04
C MET A 117 -0.84 2.28 -17.66
N MET A 118 -1.17 1.94 -16.41
CA MET A 118 -1.19 0.55 -15.96
C MET A 118 -2.25 -0.28 -16.72
N ARG A 119 -3.46 0.25 -16.89
CA ARG A 119 -4.53 -0.41 -17.65
C ARG A 119 -4.18 -0.54 -19.13
N ASP A 120 -3.72 0.53 -19.77
CA ASP A 120 -3.30 0.51 -21.17
C ASP A 120 -2.18 -0.49 -21.40
N HIS A 121 -1.23 -0.58 -20.46
CA HIS A 121 -0.22 -1.62 -20.50
C HIS A 121 -0.84 -3.00 -20.46
N THR A 122 -1.66 -3.32 -19.45
CA THR A 122 -2.27 -4.64 -19.32
C THR A 122 -3.17 -5.00 -20.51
N GLU A 123 -3.87 -4.02 -21.08
CA GLU A 123 -4.72 -4.19 -22.25
C GLU A 123 -3.92 -4.36 -23.56
N ARG A 124 -2.87 -3.55 -23.81
CA ARG A 124 -2.10 -3.56 -25.07
C ARG A 124 -1.07 -4.67 -25.15
N SER A 125 -0.38 -4.93 -24.05
CA SER A 125 0.56 -6.05 -24.00
C SER A 125 -0.15 -7.39 -24.14
N GLY A 126 -1.49 -7.41 -24.01
CA GLY A 126 -2.21 -8.63 -23.72
C GLY A 126 -1.53 -9.35 -22.57
N SER A 127 -0.88 -8.65 -21.62
CA SER A 127 0.10 -9.26 -20.74
C SER A 127 -0.54 -10.36 -19.93
N LEU A 128 -1.82 -10.30 -19.57
CA LEU A 128 -2.50 -11.45 -18.97
C LEU A 128 -2.60 -12.66 -19.91
N VAL A 129 -2.81 -12.45 -21.22
CA VAL A 129 -2.81 -13.49 -22.24
C VAL A 129 -1.38 -13.97 -22.53
N GLU A 130 -0.40 -13.08 -22.68
CA GLU A 130 1.01 -13.46 -22.88
C GLU A 130 1.61 -14.12 -21.64
N PHE A 131 1.28 -13.62 -20.45
CA PHE A 131 1.61 -14.20 -19.16
C PHE A 131 0.90 -15.53 -19.00
N SER A 132 -0.39 -15.64 -19.33
CA SER A 132 -1.12 -16.91 -19.29
C SER A 132 -0.53 -17.92 -20.28
N ASP A 133 -0.20 -17.51 -21.50
CA ASP A 133 0.40 -18.38 -22.52
C ASP A 133 1.84 -18.78 -22.13
N ALA A 134 2.63 -17.89 -21.55
CA ALA A 134 3.96 -18.21 -21.03
C ALA A 134 3.87 -19.14 -19.82
N TYR A 135 2.94 -18.85 -18.91
CA TYR A 135 2.58 -19.67 -17.76
C TYR A 135 2.15 -21.08 -18.20
N ASN A 136 1.36 -21.20 -19.27
CA ASN A 136 0.86 -22.47 -19.78
C ASN A 136 1.88 -23.27 -20.61
N ARG A 137 3.01 -22.67 -21.03
CA ARG A 137 4.03 -23.31 -21.90
C ARG A 137 5.28 -23.78 -21.16
N GLY A 138 5.44 -23.44 -19.88
CA GLY A 138 6.60 -23.83 -19.07
C GLY A 138 6.58 -25.30 -18.61
N PRO A 139 7.73 -25.86 -18.18
CA PRO A 139 7.82 -27.21 -17.62
C PRO A 139 6.97 -27.40 -16.35
N ASP A 140 6.67 -26.30 -15.64
CA ASP A 140 5.82 -26.25 -14.45
C ASP A 140 4.49 -25.52 -14.73
N ALA A 141 3.98 -25.62 -15.96
CA ALA A 141 2.76 -24.93 -16.37
C ALA A 141 1.58 -25.22 -15.42
N GLY A 142 0.82 -24.18 -15.08
CA GLY A 142 -0.29 -24.32 -14.14
C GLY A 142 0.11 -24.31 -12.66
N SER A 143 1.39 -24.15 -12.31
CA SER A 143 1.86 -24.05 -10.91
C SER A 143 2.07 -22.61 -10.45
N VAL A 144 1.76 -22.32 -9.19
CA VAL A 144 2.03 -21.01 -8.56
C VAL A 144 3.49 -20.57 -8.74
N ALA A 145 4.44 -21.51 -8.63
CA ALA A 145 5.87 -21.19 -8.82
C ALA A 145 6.22 -20.74 -10.26
N ALA A 146 5.49 -21.21 -11.27
CA ALA A 146 5.66 -20.74 -12.64
C ALA A 146 5.07 -19.33 -12.83
N TRP A 147 3.98 -19.01 -12.15
CA TRP A 147 3.40 -17.66 -12.14
C TRP A 147 4.31 -16.68 -11.43
N ASP A 148 4.76 -17.01 -10.22
CA ASP A 148 5.63 -16.16 -9.39
C ASP A 148 6.89 -15.76 -10.18
N ARG A 149 7.60 -16.71 -10.79
CA ARG A 149 8.81 -16.42 -11.59
C ARG A 149 8.58 -15.52 -12.81
N LEU A 150 7.36 -15.50 -13.32
CA LEU A 150 7.01 -14.76 -14.52
C LEU A 150 6.63 -13.32 -14.17
N ILE A 151 5.90 -13.11 -13.08
CA ILE A 151 5.38 -11.81 -12.68
C ILE A 151 6.36 -11.05 -11.76
N GLU A 152 7.15 -11.74 -10.93
CA GLU A 152 8.05 -11.14 -9.93
C GLU A 152 8.97 -10.04 -10.48
N PRO A 153 9.59 -10.15 -11.67
CA PRO A 153 10.39 -9.04 -12.21
C PRO A 153 9.58 -7.78 -12.51
N PHE A 154 8.35 -7.93 -13.01
CA PHE A 154 7.44 -6.81 -13.26
C PHE A 154 7.00 -6.18 -11.93
N GLU A 155 6.59 -7.01 -10.96
CA GLU A 155 6.20 -6.54 -9.63
C GLU A 155 7.32 -5.77 -8.93
N ALA A 156 8.55 -6.31 -8.98
CA ALA A 156 9.73 -5.68 -8.40
C ALA A 156 10.01 -4.31 -9.04
N GLU A 157 9.87 -4.21 -10.35
CA GLU A 157 10.07 -2.97 -11.07
C GLU A 157 8.99 -1.93 -10.72
N ILE A 158 7.71 -2.30 -10.72
CA ILE A 158 6.62 -1.40 -10.30
C ILE A 158 6.81 -0.95 -8.84
N ARG A 159 7.17 -1.85 -7.94
CA ARG A 159 7.46 -1.56 -6.54
C ARG A 159 8.63 -0.60 -6.37
N GLU A 160 9.67 -0.71 -7.20
CA GLU A 160 10.77 0.26 -7.23
C GLU A 160 10.27 1.64 -7.67
N ARG A 161 9.40 1.73 -8.68
CA ARG A 161 8.83 3.02 -9.13
C ARG A 161 7.94 3.64 -8.06
N PHE A 162 7.15 2.86 -7.35
CA PHE A 162 6.38 3.35 -6.20
C PHE A 162 7.31 3.86 -5.10
N SER A 163 8.39 3.12 -4.82
CA SER A 163 9.39 3.52 -3.82
C SER A 163 10.04 4.85 -4.16
N ASN A 164 10.44 5.03 -5.42
CA ASN A 164 11.06 6.27 -5.89
C ASN A 164 10.09 7.44 -5.86
N ALA A 165 8.83 7.24 -6.28
CA ALA A 165 7.81 8.26 -6.19
C ALA A 165 7.58 8.71 -4.73
N LEU A 166 7.48 7.78 -3.78
CA LEU A 166 7.33 8.09 -2.35
C LEU A 166 8.53 8.84 -1.77
N ARG A 167 9.76 8.41 -2.10
CA ARG A 167 10.98 9.13 -1.70
C ARG A 167 11.04 10.54 -2.27
N ARG A 168 10.62 10.73 -3.52
CA ARG A 168 10.51 12.05 -4.13
C ARG A 168 9.51 12.90 -3.36
N LEU A 169 8.31 12.38 -3.05
CA LEU A 169 7.32 13.11 -2.24
C LEU A 169 7.89 13.55 -0.88
N ASP A 170 8.68 12.68 -0.25
CA ASP A 170 9.35 12.96 1.02
C ASP A 170 10.35 14.11 0.93
N GLN A 171 11.20 14.10 -0.10
CA GLN A 171 12.19 15.16 -0.38
C GLN A 171 11.56 16.54 -0.66
N PHE A 172 10.28 16.58 -1.04
CA PHE A 172 9.52 17.82 -1.22
C PHE A 172 8.86 18.32 0.08
N ASN A 173 9.19 17.72 1.23
CA ASN A 173 8.70 18.06 2.57
C ASN A 173 7.17 18.07 2.67
N LEU A 174 6.50 17.24 1.88
CA LEU A 174 5.04 17.17 1.92
C LEU A 174 4.56 16.68 3.29
N PHE A 175 5.25 15.72 3.88
CA PHE A 175 4.90 15.13 5.17
C PHE A 175 5.24 16.02 6.38
N GLU A 176 5.96 17.13 6.17
CA GLU A 176 6.30 18.09 7.24
C GLU A 176 5.21 19.13 7.50
N MET A 177 4.26 19.32 6.57
CA MET A 177 3.32 20.45 6.65
C MET A 177 2.19 20.26 7.66
N THR A 178 1.91 19.02 8.07
CA THR A 178 0.85 18.67 9.04
C THR A 178 1.37 17.89 10.24
N ASN A 179 2.62 17.41 10.18
CA ASN A 179 3.30 16.67 11.25
C ASN A 179 4.81 16.77 11.11
N THR A 180 5.58 16.37 12.12
CA THR A 180 7.02 16.12 11.90
C THR A 180 7.18 14.84 11.08
N ARG A 181 8.03 14.83 10.06
CA ARG A 181 8.35 13.66 9.24
C ARG A 181 8.66 12.39 10.06
N ASP A 182 9.22 12.56 11.25
CA ASP A 182 9.49 11.53 12.25
C ASP A 182 8.26 10.80 12.84
N ASN A 183 7.05 11.18 12.43
CA ASN A 183 5.81 10.55 12.87
C ASN A 183 4.99 9.92 11.74
N VAL A 184 5.41 10.07 10.48
CA VAL A 184 4.67 9.52 9.33
C VAL A 184 5.40 8.30 8.79
N THR A 185 4.76 7.14 8.78
CA THR A 185 5.30 5.95 8.13
C THR A 185 4.85 5.89 6.68
N LEU A 186 5.80 5.72 5.76
CA LEU A 186 5.56 5.48 4.34
C LEU A 186 5.55 3.98 4.06
N GLY A 187 4.62 3.53 3.22
CA GLY A 187 4.51 2.13 2.82
C GLY A 187 4.10 1.95 1.36
N ILE A 188 4.32 0.73 0.86
CA ILE A 188 3.76 0.25 -0.40
C ILE A 188 3.02 -1.04 -0.11
N HIS A 189 1.87 -1.17 -0.72
CA HIS A 189 1.00 -2.32 -0.55
C HIS A 189 0.58 -2.87 -1.91
N VAL A 190 0.71 -4.17 -2.11
CA VAL A 190 0.21 -4.84 -3.31
C VAL A 190 -0.73 -5.96 -2.85
N HIS A 191 -1.99 -5.86 -3.22
CA HIS A 191 -3.03 -6.85 -2.94
C HIS A 191 -2.60 -8.20 -3.58
N ASP A 192 -2.85 -9.33 -2.92
CA ASP A 192 -2.57 -10.73 -3.35
C ASP A 192 -1.11 -11.16 -3.66
N SER A 193 -0.12 -10.27 -3.64
CA SER A 193 1.22 -10.76 -3.31
C SER A 193 1.06 -11.34 -1.91
N LYS A 194 1.18 -12.67 -1.76
CA LYS A 194 1.15 -13.37 -0.46
C LYS A 194 1.74 -12.39 0.54
N PHE A 195 0.91 -11.88 1.47
CA PHE A 195 1.35 -10.94 2.50
C PHE A 195 2.47 -11.62 3.25
N SER A 196 3.66 -11.56 2.69
CA SER A 196 4.87 -11.87 3.39
C SER A 196 5.04 -10.58 4.16
N PRO A 197 4.92 -10.62 5.50
CA PRO A 197 5.29 -9.49 6.32
C PRO A 197 6.61 -8.91 5.83
N ASP A 198 7.54 -9.79 5.45
CA ASP A 198 8.84 -9.50 4.83
C ASP A 198 8.79 -8.44 3.72
N GLY A 199 7.82 -8.51 2.79
CA GLY A 199 7.68 -7.51 1.73
C GLY A 199 7.39 -6.12 2.28
N VAL A 200 6.39 -5.99 3.16
CA VAL A 200 6.01 -4.70 3.78
C VAL A 200 7.10 -4.21 4.72
N LEU A 201 7.71 -5.10 5.50
CA LEU A 201 8.80 -4.79 6.41
C LEU A 201 10.03 -4.26 5.65
N ALA A 202 10.37 -4.87 4.51
CA ALA A 202 11.46 -4.41 3.66
C ALA A 202 11.21 -3.00 3.10
N ASP A 203 9.99 -2.74 2.63
CA ASP A 203 9.63 -1.41 2.09
C ASP A 203 9.61 -0.35 3.18
N THR A 204 9.03 -0.64 4.33
CA THR A 204 9.01 0.33 5.45
C THR A 204 10.42 0.64 5.94
N HIS A 205 11.33 -0.33 6.01
CA HIS A 205 12.74 -0.07 6.32
C HIS A 205 13.41 0.81 5.24
N LYS A 206 13.13 0.52 3.96
CA LYS A 206 13.70 1.23 2.81
C LYS A 206 13.21 2.68 2.66
N LEU A 207 11.97 2.96 3.05
CA LEU A 207 11.29 4.24 2.79
C LEU A 207 11.31 5.21 3.96
N ASN A 208 11.64 4.74 5.17
CA ASN A 208 11.50 5.54 6.38
C ASN A 208 12.84 5.76 7.08
N PRO A 209 13.03 6.92 7.75
CA PRO A 209 14.10 7.08 8.71
C PRO A 209 14.08 5.96 9.76
N GLU A 210 15.26 5.58 10.25
CA GLU A 210 15.42 4.52 11.25
C GLU A 210 14.58 4.76 12.52
N THR A 211 14.34 6.02 12.90
CA THR A 211 13.46 6.40 14.00
C THR A 211 12.01 6.03 13.75
N VAL A 212 11.51 6.26 12.53
CA VAL A 212 10.14 5.93 12.10
C VAL A 212 9.98 4.43 11.93
N HIS A 213 10.94 3.75 11.28
CA HIS A 213 10.87 2.31 11.08
C HIS A 213 10.83 1.54 12.41
N ARG A 214 11.65 1.93 13.41
CA ARG A 214 11.60 1.31 14.75
C ARG A 214 10.25 1.51 15.45
N LYS A 215 9.63 2.70 15.32
CA LYS A 215 8.27 2.93 15.86
C LYS A 215 7.27 2.00 15.18
N PHE A 216 7.32 1.92 13.85
CA PHE A 216 6.48 1.02 13.07
C PHE A 216 6.65 -0.44 13.48
N MET A 217 7.88 -0.93 13.67
CA MET A 217 8.13 -2.30 14.15
C MET A 217 7.54 -2.55 15.53
N ALA A 218 7.67 -1.60 16.46
CA ALA A 218 7.07 -1.70 17.78
C ALA A 218 5.53 -1.72 17.72
N ASP A 219 4.92 -0.95 16.82
CA ASP A 219 3.47 -1.00 16.57
C ASP A 219 3.06 -2.36 15.98
N TYR A 220 3.82 -2.86 15.00
CA TYR A 220 3.57 -4.14 14.34
C TYR A 220 3.68 -5.33 15.30
N GLU A 221 4.70 -5.36 16.16
CA GLU A 221 4.84 -6.40 17.19
C GLU A 221 3.68 -6.38 18.19
N ARG A 222 3.23 -5.18 18.58
CA ARG A 222 2.06 -5.03 19.46
C ARG A 222 0.76 -5.49 18.78
N HIS A 223 0.62 -5.24 17.48
CA HIS A 223 -0.48 -5.77 16.69
C HIS A 223 -0.49 -7.30 16.68
N LEU A 224 0.64 -7.93 16.38
CA LEU A 224 0.75 -9.38 16.42
C LEU A 224 0.39 -9.94 17.80
N GLU A 225 0.83 -9.29 18.88
CA GLU A 225 0.44 -9.72 20.23
C GLU A 225 -1.07 -9.54 20.48
N ALA A 226 -1.66 -8.43 20.03
CA ALA A 226 -3.10 -8.21 20.12
C ALA A 226 -3.88 -9.28 19.33
N GLU A 227 -3.42 -9.67 18.13
CA GLU A 227 -4.00 -10.77 17.36
C GLU A 227 -3.98 -12.10 18.13
N ARG A 228 -2.85 -12.42 18.77
CA ARG A 228 -2.75 -13.63 19.62
C ARG A 228 -3.74 -13.59 20.76
N VAL A 229 -3.87 -12.45 21.44
CA VAL A 229 -4.79 -12.28 22.56
C VAL A 229 -6.25 -12.37 22.12
N LEU A 230 -6.62 -11.72 21.01
CA LEU A 230 -7.99 -11.64 20.54
C LEU A 230 -8.45 -12.93 19.84
N PHE A 231 -7.56 -13.61 19.12
CA PHE A 231 -7.91 -14.71 18.22
C PHE A 231 -7.24 -16.04 18.55
N GLY A 232 -6.32 -16.09 19.52
CA GLY A 232 -5.63 -17.32 19.93
C GLY A 232 -4.76 -17.94 18.83
N ARG A 233 -4.28 -17.11 17.88
CA ARG A 233 -3.38 -17.51 16.79
C ARG A 233 -1.91 -17.45 17.21
#